data_AF-A0A963JXF5-F1
#
_entry.id   AF-A0A963JXF5-F1
#
_cell.length_a   1.000
_cell.length_b   1.000
_cell.length_c   1.000
_cell.angle_alpha   90.00
_cell.angle_beta   90.00
_cell.angle_gamma   90.00
#
_symmetry.space_group_name_H-M   'P 1'
#
loop_
_entity.id
_entity.type
_entity.pdbx_description
1 polymer ?
#
loop_
_entity_poly.entity_id
_entity_poly.type
_entity_poly.pdbx_seq_one_letter_code
_entity_poly.pdbx_strand_id
1 'polypeptide(L)'
;MAEARWVLRAATQGWHVRVESQQVFARLVSPQVSLRDVAQALQVLYRFHAAVEPLLLRHFDAVAALPYQPRLPCLCADVLALGGEVPVLENSRAEVCAEAAWGYRYVVEGSMLGGAVISRHLHKHLPNAKTVRYY
;
A
#
# COMPACT_ATOMS: atom_id res chain seq x y z
N MET A 1 4.55 -20.77 -13.29
CA MET A 1 3.97 -19.46 -12.94
C MET A 1 2.68 -19.58 -12.09
N ALA A 2 1.73 -20.46 -12.42
CA ALA A 2 0.49 -20.62 -11.64
C ALA A 2 0.74 -21.06 -10.17
N GLU A 3 1.71 -21.94 -9.92
CA GLU A 3 1.99 -22.47 -8.58
C GLU A 3 2.55 -21.43 -7.61
N ALA A 4 3.49 -20.57 -8.05
CA ALA A 4 4.11 -19.57 -7.18
C ALA A 4 3.08 -18.59 -6.58
N ARG A 5 2.12 -18.13 -7.39
CA ARG A 5 1.01 -17.28 -6.92
C ARG A 5 0.16 -17.98 -5.87
N TRP A 6 -0.17 -19.26 -6.07
CA TRP A 6 -0.98 -20.02 -5.12
C TRP A 6 -0.25 -20.25 -3.80
N VAL A 7 1.03 -20.62 -3.86
CA VAL A 7 1.87 -20.79 -2.68
C VAL A 7 1.99 -19.49 -1.90
N LEU A 8 2.30 -18.37 -2.57
CA LEU A 8 2.39 -17.06 -1.92
C LEU A 8 1.04 -16.65 -1.31
N ARG A 9 -0.07 -16.81 -2.04
CA ARG A 9 -1.41 -16.52 -1.50
C ARG A 9 -1.72 -17.34 -0.26
N ALA A 10 -1.47 -18.64 -0.29
CA ALA A 10 -1.72 -19.51 0.87
C ALA A 10 -0.83 -19.11 2.06
N ALA A 11 0.46 -18.85 1.82
CA ALA A 11 1.42 -18.45 2.84
C ALA A 11 1.13 -17.07 3.43
N THR A 12 0.56 -16.13 2.66
CA THR A 12 0.26 -14.77 3.13
C THR A 12 -1.18 -14.57 3.60
N GLN A 13 -2.07 -15.57 3.46
CA GLN A 13 -3.49 -15.44 3.78
C GLN A 13 -3.74 -15.00 5.24
N GLY A 14 -3.04 -15.59 6.21
CA GLY A 14 -3.16 -15.21 7.62
C GLY A 14 -2.67 -13.79 7.89
N TRP A 15 -1.62 -13.36 7.18
CA TRP A 15 -1.11 -12.00 7.27
C TRP A 15 -2.06 -10.98 6.66
N HIS A 16 -2.73 -11.30 5.55
CA HIS A 16 -3.78 -10.46 4.96
C HIS A 16 -4.90 -10.18 5.97
N VAL A 17 -5.46 -11.24 6.58
CA VAL A 17 -6.53 -11.10 7.57
C VAL A 17 -6.08 -10.24 8.76
N ARG A 18 -4.85 -10.45 9.24
CA ARG A 18 -4.30 -9.69 10.38
C ARG A 18 -4.07 -8.20 10.07
N VAL A 19 -3.70 -7.87 8.83
CA VAL A 19 -3.58 -6.48 8.38
C VAL A 19 -4.96 -5.85 8.29
N GLU A 20 -5.93 -6.51 7.65
CA GLU A 20 -7.30 -6.00 7.51
C GLU A 20 -8.00 -5.81 8.87
N SER A 21 -7.69 -6.65 9.86
CA SER A 21 -8.23 -6.52 11.21
C SER A 21 -7.61 -5.39 12.03
N GLN A 22 -6.53 -4.75 11.56
CA GLN A 22 -5.99 -3.58 12.25
C GLN A 22 -7.01 -2.46 12.21
N GLN A 23 -7.22 -1.78 13.34
CA GLN A 23 -8.24 -0.76 13.47
C GLN A 23 -8.14 0.34 12.39
N VAL A 24 -6.92 0.72 12.01
CA VAL A 24 -6.68 1.75 10.98
C VAL A 24 -7.26 1.36 9.61
N PHE A 25 -7.22 0.07 9.24
CA PHE A 25 -7.76 -0.42 7.96
C PHE A 25 -9.23 -0.81 8.08
N ALA A 26 -9.64 -1.40 9.21
CA ALA A 26 -11.04 -1.73 9.47
C ALA A 26 -11.97 -0.49 9.43
N ARG A 27 -11.47 0.68 9.82
CA ARG A 27 -12.24 1.94 9.72
C ARG A 27 -12.48 2.40 8.27
N LEU A 28 -11.61 2.06 7.32
CA LEU A 28 -11.77 2.47 5.92
C LEU A 28 -13.01 1.87 5.26
N VAL A 29 -13.45 0.69 5.72
CA VAL A 29 -14.63 -0.01 5.21
C VAL A 29 -15.89 0.29 6.03
N SER A 30 -15.78 1.12 7.07
CA SER A 30 -16.93 1.58 7.85
C SER A 30 -17.78 2.58 7.05
N PRO A 31 -19.13 2.50 7.09
CA PRO A 31 -19.98 3.55 6.54
C PRO A 31 -19.81 4.92 7.22
N GLN A 32 -19.22 4.96 8.42
CA GLN A 32 -18.93 6.17 9.20
C GLN A 32 -17.46 6.64 9.03
N VAL A 33 -16.76 6.19 7.99
CA VAL A 33 -15.39 6.59 7.70
C VAL A 33 -15.26 8.11 7.57
N SER A 34 -14.23 8.69 8.19
CA SER A 34 -13.92 10.12 8.12
C SER A 34 -12.64 10.39 7.30
N LEU A 35 -12.43 11.65 6.89
CA LEU A 35 -11.18 12.05 6.22
C LEU A 35 -9.95 11.81 7.10
N ARG A 36 -10.10 11.93 8.43
CA ARG A 36 -9.04 11.63 9.39
C ARG A 36 -8.64 10.15 9.35
N ASP A 37 -9.62 9.25 9.26
CA ASP A 37 -9.35 7.81 9.18
C ASP A 37 -8.62 7.47 7.87
N VAL A 38 -9.01 8.10 6.76
CA VAL A 38 -8.32 7.95 5.46
C VAL A 38 -6.88 8.45 5.56
N ALA A 39 -6.66 9.65 6.10
CA ALA A 39 -5.32 10.21 6.27
C ALA A 39 -4.43 9.32 7.17
N GLN A 40 -4.97 8.79 8.27
CA GLN A 40 -4.24 7.87 9.16
C GLN A 40 -3.82 6.59 8.44
N ALA A 41 -4.71 6.00 7.64
CA ALA A 41 -4.36 4.81 6.87
C ALA A 41 -3.31 5.10 5.80
N LEU A 42 -3.43 6.21 5.08
CA LEU A 42 -2.44 6.63 4.10
C LEU A 42 -1.08 6.91 4.72
N GLN A 43 -1.02 7.47 5.94
CA GLN A 43 0.24 7.64 6.68
C GLN A 43 0.88 6.31 7.05
N VAL A 44 0.09 5.31 7.47
CA VAL A 44 0.60 3.95 7.75
C VAL A 44 1.15 3.31 6.46
N LEU A 45 0.40 3.42 5.37
CA LEU A 45 0.81 2.92 4.06
C LEU A 45 2.06 3.63 3.55
N TYR A 46 2.13 4.96 3.70
CA TYR A 46 3.30 5.75 3.38
C TYR A 46 4.53 5.22 4.12
N ARG A 47 4.42 4.91 5.42
CA ARG A 47 5.55 4.37 6.18
C ARG A 47 6.05 3.05 5.64
N PHE A 48 5.12 2.15 5.29
CA PHE A 48 5.45 0.87 4.68
C PHE A 48 6.14 1.05 3.32
N HIS A 49 5.55 1.86 2.43
CA HIS A 49 6.11 2.13 1.11
C HIS A 49 7.46 2.82 1.18
N ALA A 50 7.67 3.74 2.12
CA ALA A 50 8.93 4.46 2.28
C ALA A 50 10.08 3.53 2.65
N ALA A 51 9.78 2.46 3.39
CA ALA A 51 10.77 1.43 3.73
C ALA A 51 11.04 0.45 2.56
N VAL A 52 10.02 0.15 1.75
CA VAL A 52 10.07 -0.95 0.76
C VAL A 52 10.39 -0.49 -0.65
N GLU A 53 9.81 0.63 -1.10
CA GLU A 53 9.91 1.11 -2.47
C GLU A 53 11.34 1.37 -2.96
N PRO A 54 12.26 1.96 -2.16
CA PRO A 54 13.66 2.10 -2.55
C PRO A 54 14.38 0.76 -2.77
N LEU A 55 13.92 -0.32 -2.12
CA LEU A 55 14.44 -1.68 -2.36
C LEU A 55 13.91 -2.20 -3.69
N LEU A 56 12.61 -2.07 -3.93
CA LEU A 56 11.97 -2.52 -5.17
C LEU A 56 12.54 -1.84 -6.40
N LEU A 57 12.78 -0.52 -6.33
CA LEU A 57 13.44 0.22 -7.41
C LEU A 57 14.83 -0.32 -7.71
N ARG A 58 15.66 -0.55 -6.67
CA ARG A 58 17.02 -1.11 -6.87
C ARG A 58 17.02 -2.48 -7.55
N HIS A 59 16.03 -3.33 -7.27
CA HIS A 59 15.96 -4.67 -7.86
C HIS A 59 15.27 -4.74 -9.22
N PHE A 60 14.31 -3.86 -9.50
CA PHE A 60 13.41 -4.00 -10.66
C PHE A 60 13.44 -2.87 -11.67
N ASP A 61 14.02 -1.70 -11.35
CA ASP A 61 14.06 -0.57 -12.28
C ASP A 61 14.97 -0.85 -13.49
N ALA A 62 16.03 -1.65 -13.30
CA ALA A 62 16.88 -2.14 -14.38
C ALA A 62 16.28 -3.31 -15.17
N VAL A 63 15.18 -3.93 -14.70
CA VAL A 63 14.54 -5.08 -15.35
C VAL A 63 13.43 -4.58 -16.28
N ALA A 64 13.85 -4.20 -17.51
CA ALA A 64 13.00 -3.53 -18.49
C ALA A 64 11.68 -4.25 -18.85
N ALA A 65 11.61 -5.57 -18.70
CA ALA A 65 10.41 -6.33 -19.04
C ALA A 65 9.25 -6.15 -18.03
N LEU A 66 9.56 -5.80 -16.78
CA LEU A 66 8.58 -5.66 -15.69
C LEU A 66 9.02 -4.55 -14.73
N PRO A 67 9.03 -3.27 -15.16
CA PRO A 67 9.42 -2.17 -14.29
C PRO A 67 8.45 -2.08 -13.09
N TYR A 68 8.97 -1.69 -11.94
CA TYR A 68 8.14 -1.40 -10.77
C TYR A 68 7.54 0.01 -10.90
N GLN A 69 6.28 0.18 -10.48
CA GLN A 69 5.58 1.46 -10.52
C GLN A 69 5.56 2.11 -9.11
N PRO A 70 6.26 3.24 -8.91
CA PRO A 70 6.31 3.93 -7.63
C PRO A 70 4.95 4.40 -7.13
N ARG A 71 4.70 4.24 -5.82
CA ARG A 71 3.47 4.67 -5.14
C ARG A 71 3.72 5.79 -4.13
N LEU A 72 4.97 6.01 -3.68
CA LEU A 72 5.28 7.03 -2.69
C LEU A 72 4.88 8.45 -3.12
N PRO A 73 5.14 8.91 -4.36
CA PRO A 73 4.76 10.26 -4.75
C PRO A 73 3.26 10.50 -4.66
N CYS A 74 2.45 9.49 -5.04
CA CYS A 74 1.00 9.52 -4.95
C CYS A 74 0.52 9.56 -3.49
N LEU A 75 1.05 8.67 -2.65
CA LEU A 75 0.76 8.63 -1.21
C LEU A 75 1.08 9.94 -0.51
N CYS A 76 2.26 10.50 -0.78
CA CYS A 76 2.70 11.76 -0.21
C CYS A 76 1.72 12.89 -0.55
N ALA A 77 1.35 13.01 -1.82
CA ALA A 77 0.41 14.02 -2.27
C ALA A 77 -0.99 13.85 -1.65
N ASP A 78 -1.48 12.62 -1.53
CA ASP A 78 -2.79 12.34 -0.94
C ASP A 78 -2.80 12.62 0.58
N VAL A 79 -1.73 12.29 1.30
CA VAL A 79 -1.58 12.63 2.73
C VAL A 79 -1.64 14.14 2.92
N LEU A 80 -0.89 14.91 2.13
CA LEU A 80 -0.86 16.37 2.21
C LEU A 80 -2.22 16.98 1.82
N ALA A 81 -2.88 16.47 0.78
CA ALA A 81 -4.18 16.96 0.32
C ALA A 81 -5.27 16.80 1.39
N LEU A 82 -5.15 15.80 2.27
CA LEU A 82 -6.06 15.58 3.38
C LEU A 82 -5.66 16.34 4.66
N GLY A 83 -4.65 17.21 4.58
CA GLY A 83 -4.12 17.96 5.73
C GLY A 83 -3.35 17.09 6.74
N GLY A 84 -2.92 15.90 6.32
CA GLY A 84 -2.08 15.02 7.12
C GLY A 84 -0.61 15.42 7.02
N GLU A 85 0.16 14.98 8.02
CA GLU A 85 1.62 15.13 8.02
C GLU A 85 2.27 13.92 7.35
N VAL A 86 3.28 14.16 6.52
CA VAL A 86 4.11 13.12 5.92
C VAL A 86 5.13 12.66 6.97
N PRO A 87 5.13 11.37 7.38
CA PRO A 87 6.09 10.88 8.36
C PRO A 87 7.52 11.04 7.86
N VAL A 88 8.38 11.66 8.68
CA VAL A 88 9.83 11.65 8.45
C VAL A 88 10.32 10.25 8.80
N LEU A 89 11.00 9.61 7.85
CA LEU A 89 11.56 8.28 8.02
C LEU A 89 13.04 8.29 7.71
N GLU A 90 13.79 7.54 8.50
CA GLU A 90 15.16 7.22 8.17
C GLU A 90 15.16 6.25 6.99
N ASN A 91 16.02 6.53 6.00
CA ASN A 91 16.22 5.62 4.89
C ASN A 91 16.71 4.27 5.43
N SER A 92 15.89 3.23 5.29
CA SER A 92 16.32 1.87 5.58
C SER A 92 17.51 1.52 4.67
N ARG A 93 18.66 1.25 5.30
CA ARG A 93 19.87 0.75 4.63
C ARG A 93 19.88 -0.76 4.50
N ALA A 94 18.85 -1.45 5.00
CA ALA A 94 18.81 -2.91 4.95
C ALA A 94 18.71 -3.38 3.50
N GLU A 95 19.69 -4.17 3.07
CA GLU A 95 19.62 -4.88 1.80
C GLU A 95 18.76 -6.14 1.95
N VAL A 96 18.08 -6.51 0.87
CA VAL A 96 17.28 -7.74 0.80
C VAL A 96 17.75 -8.57 -0.38
N CYS A 97 17.63 -9.89 -0.27
CA CYS A 97 17.91 -10.76 -1.41
C CYS A 97 16.80 -10.62 -2.48
N ALA A 98 17.08 -11.09 -3.70
CA ALA A 98 16.17 -10.96 -4.84
C ALA A 98 14.82 -11.67 -4.58
N GLU A 99 14.82 -12.80 -3.87
CA GLU A 99 13.61 -13.56 -3.52
C GLU A 99 12.71 -12.76 -2.58
N ALA A 100 13.30 -12.08 -1.58
CA ALA A 100 12.56 -11.21 -0.68
C ALA A 100 11.98 -10.01 -1.43
N ALA A 101 12.73 -9.42 -2.37
CA ALA A 101 12.24 -8.34 -3.22
C ALA A 101 11.00 -8.76 -4.05
N TRP A 102 11.00 -9.97 -4.61
CA TRP A 102 9.82 -10.53 -5.27
C TRP A 102 8.64 -10.73 -4.31
N GLY A 103 8.90 -11.16 -3.08
CA GLY A 103 7.87 -11.26 -2.03
C GLY A 103 7.23 -9.91 -1.70
N TYR A 104 8.04 -8.86 -1.51
CA TYR A 104 7.55 -7.50 -1.30
C TYR A 104 6.73 -7.00 -2.48
N ARG A 105 7.23 -7.21 -3.71
CA ARG A 105 6.51 -6.83 -4.93
C ARG A 105 5.17 -7.52 -5.04
N TYR A 106 5.10 -8.82 -4.74
CA TYR A 106 3.84 -9.57 -4.72
C TYR A 106 2.81 -8.95 -3.76
N VAL A 107 3.23 -8.54 -2.57
CA VAL A 107 2.33 -7.90 -1.58
C VAL A 107 1.84 -6.54 -2.08
N VAL A 108 2.76 -5.70 -2.56
CA VAL A 108 2.46 -4.32 -3.03
C VAL A 108 1.55 -4.33 -4.25
N GLU A 109 1.85 -5.14 -5.26
CA GLU A 109 1.04 -5.21 -6.48
C GLU A 109 -0.25 -6.01 -6.24
N GLY A 110 -0.22 -7.00 -5.35
CA GLY A 110 -1.39 -7.80 -4.97
C GLY A 110 -2.47 -7.02 -4.21
N SER A 111 -2.12 -5.90 -3.56
CA SER A 111 -3.08 -5.09 -2.78
C SER A 111 -4.03 -4.25 -3.65
N MET A 112 -3.89 -4.23 -4.97
CA MET A 112 -4.68 -3.39 -5.88
C MET A 112 -6.18 -3.72 -5.87
N LEU A 113 -6.56 -4.99 -5.78
CA LEU A 113 -7.98 -5.39 -5.75
C LEU A 113 -8.68 -4.88 -4.48
N GLY A 114 -8.00 -4.96 -3.34
CA GLY A 114 -8.49 -4.39 -2.07
C GLY A 114 -8.59 -2.86 -2.14
N GLY A 115 -7.59 -2.21 -2.75
CA GLY A 115 -7.61 -0.76 -3.01
C GLY A 115 -8.84 -0.32 -3.79
N ALA A 116 -9.17 -1.00 -4.88
CA ALA A 116 -10.35 -0.69 -5.70
C ALA A 116 -11.68 -0.84 -4.93
N VAL A 117 -11.76 -1.78 -3.97
CA VAL A 117 -12.92 -1.92 -3.09
C VAL A 117 -13.01 -0.75 -2.12
N ILE A 118 -11.90 -0.39 -1.48
CA ILE A 118 -11.82 0.77 -0.57
C ILE A 118 -12.17 2.05 -1.32
N SER A 119 -11.57 2.30 -2.48
CA SER A 119 -11.81 3.48 -3.33
C SER A 119 -13.31 3.67 -3.61
N ARG A 120 -13.99 2.60 -4.05
CA ARG A 120 -15.44 2.62 -4.30
C ARG A 120 -16.26 2.89 -3.05
N HIS A 121 -15.87 2.32 -1.92
CA HIS A 121 -16.54 2.55 -0.63
C HIS A 121 -16.39 4.00 -0.18
N LEU A 122 -15.17 4.56 -0.25
CA LEU A 122 -14.89 5.95 0.06
C LEU A 122 -15.69 6.89 -0.85
N HIS A 123 -15.77 6.62 -2.15
CA HIS A 123 -16.59 7.43 -3.06
C HIS A 123 -18.08 7.45 -2.71
N LYS A 124 -18.60 6.36 -2.15
CA LYS A 124 -19.99 6.23 -1.75
C LYS A 124 -20.29 6.94 -0.42
N HIS A 125 -19.40 6.81 0.56
CA HIS A 125 -19.66 7.23 1.94
C HIS A 125 -18.95 8.52 2.34
N LEU A 126 -17.93 8.95 1.59
CA LEU A 126 -17.12 10.13 1.87
C LEU A 126 -16.74 10.85 0.56
N PRO A 127 -17.68 11.60 -0.08
CA PRO A 127 -17.44 12.22 -1.38
C PRO A 127 -16.22 13.15 -1.45
N ASN A 128 -15.83 13.76 -0.34
CA ASN A 128 -14.65 14.62 -0.25
C ASN A 128 -13.32 13.84 -0.37
N ALA A 129 -13.34 12.51 -0.25
CA ALA A 129 -12.18 11.66 -0.47
C ALA A 129 -11.96 11.28 -1.95
N LYS A 130 -12.80 11.76 -2.88
CA LYS A 130 -12.66 11.51 -4.33
C LYS A 130 -11.34 11.98 -4.94
N THR A 131 -10.62 12.85 -4.25
CA THR A 131 -9.30 13.36 -4.68
C THR A 131 -8.15 12.43 -4.30
N VAL A 132 -8.40 11.40 -3.48
CA VAL A 132 -7.40 10.40 -3.09
C VAL A 132 -7.18 9.45 -4.26
N ARG A 133 -5.92 9.28 -4.67
CA ARG A 133 -5.52 8.55 -5.89
C ARG A 133 -4.81 7.23 -5.59
N TYR A 134 -4.37 7.01 -4.36
CA TYR A 134 -3.64 5.81 -3.99
C TYR A 134 -4.46 4.51 -4.11
N TYR A 135 -5.77 4.58 -3.79
CA TYR A 135 -6.67 3.43 -3.74
C TYR A 135 -7.34 3.10 -5.07
#